data_AF-A0A382KLG8-F1
#
_entry.id   AF-A0A382KLG8-F1
#
_cell.length_a   1.000
_cell.length_b   1.000
_cell.length_c   1.000
_cell.angle_alpha   90.00
_cell.angle_beta   90.00
_cell.angle_gamma   90.00
#
_symmetry.space_group_name_H-M   'P 1'
#
loop_
_entity.id
_entity.type
_entity.pdbx_description
1 polymer ?
#
loop_
_entity_poly.entity_id
_entity_poly.type
_entity_poly.pdbx_seq_one_letter_code
_entity_poly.pdbx_strand_id
1 'polypeptide(L)' 'MGWIKKQLVKVSLAVIFLVVAVIASENSDAVQLRFLDYESPQWPVSWWLLAVFVLGFVLGNLFRAWSNLRRKSPEP' A
#
# COMPACT_ATOMS: atom_id res chain seq x y z
N MET A 1 -28.35 3.35 10.47
CA MET A 1 -27.42 4.39 10.98
C MET A 1 -26.05 3.87 11.41
N GLY A 2 -25.90 2.65 11.97
CA GLY A 2 -24.60 2.14 12.42
C GLY A 2 -23.54 1.94 11.32
N TRP A 3 -23.95 1.50 10.12
CA TRP A 3 -23.04 1.30 8.99
C TRP A 3 -22.41 2.61 8.48
N ILE A 4 -23.21 3.67 8.31
CA ILE A 4 -22.71 5.00 7.95
C ILE A 4 -21.72 5.52 8.99
N LYS A 5 -22.06 5.46 10.28
CA LYS A 5 -21.13 5.89 11.35
C LYS A 5 -19.82 5.11 11.31
N LYS A 6 -19.89 3.79 11.08
CA LYS A 6 -18.70 2.93 10.95
C LYS A 6 -17.82 3.29 9.75
N GLN A 7 -18.42 3.60 8.59
CA GLN A 7 -17.67 4.04 7.43
C GLN A 7 -17.06 5.42 7.64
N LEU A 8 -17.80 6.34 8.26
CA LEU A 8 -17.32 7.68 8.56
C LEU A 8 -16.09 7.65 9.49
N VAL A 9 -16.11 6.79 10.52
CA VAL A 9 -14.95 6.55 11.39
C VAL A 9 -13.77 5.96 10.63
N LYS A 10 -13.99 5.01 9.71
CA LYS A 10 -12.90 4.44 8.90
C LYS A 10 -12.26 5.48 7.99
N VAL A 11 -13.09 6.30 7.33
CA VAL A 11 -12.63 7.36 6.44
C VAL A 11 -11.85 8.41 7.24
N SER A 12 -12.36 8.84 8.40
CA SER A 12 -11.63 9.79 9.24
C SER A 12 -10.30 9.22 9.74
N LEU A 13 -10.24 7.95 10.12
CA LEU A 13 -9.00 7.29 10.50
C LEU A 13 -8.00 7.23 9.34
N ALA A 14 -8.47 6.93 8.14
CA ALA A 14 -7.63 6.91 6.94
C ALA A 14 -7.06 8.30 6.63
N VAL A 15 -7.87 9.35 6.77
CA VAL A 15 -7.41 10.74 6.60
C VAL A 15 -6.36 11.09 7.65
N ILE A 16 -6.59 10.77 8.93
CA ILE A 16 -5.61 11.02 10.01
C ILE A 16 -4.30 10.28 9.71
N PHE A 17 -4.39 9.01 9.31
CA PHE A 17 -3.22 8.23 8.92
C PHE A 17 -2.44 8.89 7.78
N LEU A 18 -3.12 9.36 6.72
CA LEU A 18 -2.46 10.04 5.60
C LEU A 18 -1.77 11.33 6.04
N VAL A 19 -2.42 12.14 6.89
CA VAL A 19 -1.81 13.37 7.42
C VAL A 19 -0.54 13.06 8.22
N VAL A 20 -0.62 12.10 9.15
CA VAL A 20 0.54 11.68 9.95
C VAL A 20 1.65 11.10 9.07
N ALA A 21 1.31 10.31 8.05
CA ALA A 21 2.28 9.74 7.13
C ALA A 21 3.01 10.82 6.32
N VAL A 22 2.31 11.87 5.86
CA VAL A 22 2.93 13.01 5.17
C VAL A 22 3.87 13.76 6.11
N ILE A 23 3.44 14.07 7.33
CA ILE A 23 4.29 14.76 8.32
C ILE A 23 5.53 13.92 8.65
N ALA A 24 5.37 12.62 8.88
CA ALA A 24 6.49 11.72 9.13
C ALA A 24 7.45 11.62 7.93
N SER A 25 6.92 11.75 6.71
CA SER A 25 7.71 11.77 5.49
C SER A 25 8.59 13.01 5.37
N GLU A 26 8.17 14.18 5.85
CA GLU A 26 9.00 15.37 5.84
C GLU A 26 10.23 15.23 6.76
N ASN A 27 10.12 14.38 7.79
CA ASN A 27 11.22 14.07 8.71
C ASN A 27 12.05 12.84 8.30
N SER A 28 11.86 12.34 7.08
CA SER A 28 12.54 11.14 6.57
C SER A 28 13.63 11.54 5.57
N ASP A 29 14.79 10.88 5.65
CA ASP A 29 15.87 11.10 4.69
C ASP A 29 15.43 10.79 3.26
N ALA A 30 15.79 11.69 2.35
CA ALA A 30 15.54 11.52 0.93
C ALA A 30 16.60 10.58 0.35
N VAL A 31 16.18 9.44 -0.18
CA VAL A 31 17.06 8.41 -0.74
C VAL A 31 16.73 8.13 -2.19
N GLN A 32 17.76 7.76 -2.93
CA GLN A 32 17.65 7.33 -4.31
C GLN A 32 17.73 5.81 -4.36
N LEU A 33 16.77 5.19 -5.05
CA LEU A 33 16.89 3.78 -5.43
C LEU A 33 17.67 3.67 -6.74
N ARG A 34 18.66 2.78 -6.75
CA ARG A 34 19.46 2.45 -7.93
C ARG A 34 19.22 0.99 -8.33
N PHE A 35 18.87 0.79 -9.60
CA PHE A 35 18.58 -0.51 -10.17
C PHE A 35 19.36 -0.66 -11.48
N LEU A 36 20.42 -1.48 -11.46
CA LEU A 36 21.37 -1.57 -12.59
C LEU A 36 21.84 -0.16 -13.00
N ASP A 37 21.44 0.29 -14.20
CA ASP A 37 21.77 1.60 -14.78
C ASP A 37 20.65 2.64 -14.62
N TYR A 38 19.53 2.27 -13.99
CA TYR A 38 18.44 3.18 -13.70
C TYR A 38 18.58 3.75 -12.29
N GLU A 39 18.48 5.07 -12.20
CA GLU A 39 18.39 5.79 -10.95
C GLU A 39 17.02 6.46 -10.84
N SER A 40 16.34 6.22 -9.72
CA SER A 40 15.06 6.85 -9.43
C SER A 40 15.22 8.32 -9.03
N PRO A 41 14.14 9.12 -9.01
CA PRO A 41 14.13 10.40 -8.32
C PRO A 41 14.38 10.24 -6.81
N GLN A 42 15.01 11.21 -6.17
CA GLN A 42 15.28 11.18 -4.74
C GLN A 42 14.00 11.48 -3.95
N TRP A 43 13.49 10.48 -3.22
CA TRP A 43 12.25 10.57 -2.46
C TRP A 43 12.47 10.11 -1.01
N PRO A 44 11.65 10.58 -0.04
CA PRO A 44 11.77 10.15 1.35
C PRO A 44 11.66 8.63 1.49
N VAL A 45 12.54 8.02 2.29
CA VAL A 45 12.59 6.56 2.47
C VAL A 45 11.26 5.95 2.90
N SER A 46 10.46 6.70 3.66
CA SER A 46 9.12 6.32 4.10
C SER A 46 8.16 6.07 2.94
N TRP A 47 8.21 6.85 1.85
CA TRP A 47 7.39 6.62 0.67
C TRP A 47 7.77 5.35 -0.08
N TRP A 48 9.07 5.06 -0.18
CA TRP A 48 9.53 3.81 -0.78
C TRP A 48 9.05 2.59 0.00
N LEU A 49 9.16 2.63 1.34
CA LEU A 49 8.68 1.57 2.22
C LEU A 49 7.16 1.39 2.13
N LEU A 50 6.40 2.50 2.11
CA LEU A 50 4.95 2.46 1.96
C LEU A 50 4.54 1.87 0.62
N ALA A 51 5.21 2.25 -0.47
CA ALA A 51 4.95 1.72 -1.81
C ALA A 51 5.16 0.20 -1.87
N VAL A 52 6.28 -0.31 -1.33
CA VAL A 52 6.55 -1.76 -1.30
C VAL A 52 5.53 -2.50 -0.44
N PHE A 53 5.13 -1.93 0.71
CA PHE A 53 4.10 -2.52 1.56
C PHE A 53 2.75 -2.63 0.84
N VAL A 54 2.29 -1.54 0.22
CA VAL A 54 1.02 -1.52 -0.54
C VAL A 54 1.09 -2.50 -1.72
N LEU A 55 2.19 -2.49 -2.47
CA LEU A 55 2.39 -3.40 -3.60
C LEU A 55 2.34 -4.87 -3.14
N GLY A 56 3.06 -5.21 -2.08
CA GLY A 56 3.05 -6.56 -1.50
C GLY A 56 1.66 -6.99 -1.03
N PHE A 57 0.91 -6.09 -0.39
CA PHE A 57 -0.47 -6.35 0.03
C PHE A 57 -1.40 -6.61 -1.17
N VAL A 58 -1.34 -5.77 -2.20
CA VAL A 58 -2.16 -5.93 -3.42
C VAL A 58 -1.81 -7.22 -4.14
N LEU A 59 -0.53 -7.49 -4.38
CA LEU A 59 -0.07 -8.72 -5.02
C LEU A 59 -0.48 -9.95 -4.22
N GLY A 60 -0.31 -9.96 -2.89
CA GLY A 60 -0.72 -11.06 -2.04
C GLY A 60 -2.22 -11.37 -2.12
N ASN A 61 -3.06 -10.33 -2.16
CA ASN A 61 -4.51 -10.50 -2.36
C ASN A 61 -4.83 -11.02 -3.76
N LEU A 62 -4.14 -10.53 -4.79
CA LEU A 62 -4.33 -11.01 -6.17
C LEU A 62 -3.93 -12.48 -6.32
N PHE A 63 -2.81 -12.88 -5.73
CA PHE A 63 -2.37 -14.28 -5.67
C PHE A 63 -3.39 -15.17 -4.94
N ARG A 64 -3.96 -14.70 -3.83
CA ARG A 64 -5.02 -15.40 -3.12
C ARG A 64 -6.30 -15.52 -3.97
N ALA A 65 -6.70 -14.47 -4.66
CA ALA A 65 -7.87 -14.51 -5.54
C ALA A 65 -7.66 -15.50 -6.70
N TRP A 66 -6.49 -15.45 -7.33
CA TRP A 66 -6.13 -16.35 -8.43
C TRP A 66 -6.06 -17.82 -7.98
N SER A 67 -5.46 -18.11 -6.83
CA SER A 67 -5.39 -19.49 -6.30
C SER A 67 -6.77 -20.04 -5.95
N ASN A 68 -7.66 -19.21 -5.43
CA ASN A 68 -9.06 -19.59 -5.18
C ASN A 68 -9.82 -19.88 -6.47
N LEU A 69 -9.64 -19.07 -7.53
CA LEU A 69 -10.25 -19.32 -8.84
C LEU A 69 -9.76 -20.65 -9.43
N ARG A 70 -8.46 -20.94 -9.36
CA ARG A 70 -7.88 -22.20 -9.84
C ARG A 70 -8.44 -23.41 -9.11
N ARG A 71 -8.65 -23.34 -7.79
CA ARG A 71 -9.27 -24.43 -7.00
C ARG A 71 -10.76 -24.63 -7.31
N LYS A 72 -11.44 -23.62 -7.84
CA LYS A 72 -12.89 -23.66 -8.14
C LYS A 72 -13.20 -24.07 -9.58
N SER A 73 -12.19 -24.18 -10.44
CA SER A 73 -12.37 -24.79 -11.76
C SER A 73 -12.62 -26.28 -11.55
N PRO A 74 -13.79 -26.82 -11.96
CA PRO A 74 -13.93 -28.26 -12.07
C PRO A 74 -12.89 -28.74 -13.09
N GLU A 75 -12.12 -29.77 -12.76
CA GLU A 75 -11.38 -30.49 -13.79
C GLU A 75 -12.40 -31.05 -14.79
N PRO A 76 -12.13 -30.98 -16.11
CA PRO A 76 -12.98 -31.60 -17.12
C PRO A 76 -12.98 -33.13 -17.03
#